data_AF-A0A2E0ZJP6-F1
#
_entry.id   AF-A0A2E0ZJP6-F1
#
_cell.length_a   1.000
_cell.length_b   1.000
_cell.length_c   1.000
_cell.angle_alpha   90.00
_cell.angle_beta   90.00
_cell.angle_gamma   90.00
#
_symmetry.space_group_name_H-M   'P 1'
#
loop_
_entity.id
_entity.type
_entity.pdbx_description
1 polymer ?
#
loop_
_entity_poly.entity_id
_entity_poly.type
_entity_poly.pdbx_seq_one_letter_code
_entity_poly.pdbx_strand_id
1 'polypeptide(L)'
;MAKADPLPLVRMEHTRNRTPTGKRTATPARKAAVYFAFGQANQAAGQQRGDWLGPGGERHKHEEVLAWAQNQAKQHEHTFQALLSVPQARLTGGDYARALEAAGQTEGWRMVVHNDTDYSHAHVLFFRDKRLPRDQFDRWQTQVQQALVTLEEKRLAEPEQGVEIAAGRAEESQSWRGPELG
;
A
#
# COMPACT_ATOMS: atom_id res chain seq x y z
N MET A 1 20.93 30.26 -4.12
CA MET A 1 21.16 28.90 -3.60
C MET A 1 19.92 28.09 -3.94
N ALA A 2 20.03 27.05 -4.78
CA ALA A 2 18.90 26.16 -5.04
C ALA A 2 18.48 25.54 -3.70
N LYS A 3 17.18 25.60 -3.38
CA LYS A 3 16.62 24.93 -2.21
C LYS A 3 16.81 23.43 -2.45
N ALA A 4 17.48 22.72 -1.54
CA ALA A 4 17.59 21.27 -1.64
C ALA A 4 16.17 20.69 -1.70
N ASP A 5 15.93 19.83 -2.68
CA ASP A 5 14.63 19.20 -2.83
C ASP A 5 14.30 18.40 -1.57
N PRO A 6 13.06 18.50 -1.05
CA PRO A 6 12.66 17.73 0.11
C PRO A 6 12.82 16.23 -0.19
N LEU A 7 13.33 15.45 0.77
CA LEU A 7 13.45 14.00 0.61
C LEU A 7 12.08 13.33 0.85
N PRO A 8 11.83 12.17 0.20
CA PRO A 8 10.67 11.34 0.52
C PRO A 8 10.58 11.02 2.02
N LEU A 9 9.36 11.02 2.55
CA LEU A 9 9.08 10.67 3.94
C LEU A 9 8.77 9.18 4.04
N VAL A 10 9.49 8.48 4.91
CA VAL A 10 9.21 7.09 5.28
C VAL A 10 9.02 7.05 6.80
N ARG A 11 7.81 6.74 7.25
CA ARG A 11 7.48 6.59 8.68
C ARG A 11 6.89 5.21 8.93
N MET A 12 7.23 4.60 10.06
CA MET A 12 6.64 3.34 10.50
C MET A 12 6.21 3.46 11.96
N GLU A 13 5.05 2.90 12.26
CA GLU A 13 4.56 2.72 13.61
C GLU A 13 4.03 1.30 13.80
N HIS A 14 3.95 0.84 15.05
CA HIS A 14 3.45 -0.47 15.37
C HIS A 14 2.50 -0.43 16.55
N THR A 15 1.55 -1.36 16.57
CA THR A 15 0.66 -1.58 17.70
C THR A 15 0.65 -3.06 18.04
N ARG A 16 0.61 -3.39 19.33
CA ARG A 16 0.51 -4.77 19.80
C ARG A 16 -0.90 -5.31 19.54
N ASN A 17 -1.02 -6.53 19.05
CA ASN A 17 -2.29 -7.19 18.76
C ASN A 17 -2.90 -7.81 20.02
N ARG A 18 -2.97 -7.02 21.09
CA ARG A 18 -3.55 -7.42 22.36
C ARG A 18 -4.42 -6.33 22.95
N THR A 19 -5.50 -6.73 23.60
CA THR A 19 -6.28 -5.85 24.47
C THR A 19 -5.45 -5.42 25.68
N PRO A 20 -5.86 -4.40 26.44
CA PRO A 20 -5.25 -4.07 27.72
C PRO A 20 -5.20 -5.26 28.70
N THR A 21 -6.17 -6.18 28.59
CA THR A 21 -6.26 -7.43 29.36
C THR A 21 -5.43 -8.59 28.77
N GLY A 22 -4.64 -8.37 27.72
CA GLY A 22 -3.72 -9.34 27.14
C GLY A 22 -4.32 -10.32 26.12
N LYS A 23 -5.63 -10.28 25.86
CA LYS A 23 -6.30 -11.14 24.86
C LYS A 23 -5.91 -10.73 23.44
N ARG A 24 -5.73 -11.69 22.53
CA ARG A 24 -5.48 -11.42 21.11
C ARG A 24 -6.61 -10.57 20.50
N THR A 25 -6.26 -9.57 19.70
CA THR A 25 -7.24 -8.72 19.01
C THR A 25 -6.77 -8.31 17.62
N ALA A 26 -7.73 -8.20 16.70
CA ALA A 26 -7.52 -7.66 15.36
C ALA A 26 -8.03 -6.22 15.21
N THR A 27 -8.58 -5.62 16.27
CA THR A 27 -9.19 -4.29 16.20
C THR A 27 -8.26 -3.21 15.65
N PRO A 28 -6.97 -3.11 16.06
CA PRO A 28 -6.06 -2.12 15.49
C PRO A 28 -5.85 -2.30 13.99
N ALA A 29 -5.61 -3.53 13.54
CA ALA A 29 -5.41 -3.85 12.13
C ALA A 29 -6.62 -3.55 11.25
N ARG A 30 -7.82 -3.91 11.71
CA ARG A 30 -9.07 -3.59 11.01
C ARG A 30 -9.31 -2.09 10.93
N LYS A 31 -9.10 -1.35 12.03
CA LYS A 31 -9.22 0.10 12.04
C LYS A 31 -8.22 0.76 11.07
N ALA A 32 -6.98 0.29 11.04
CA ALA A 32 -5.97 0.76 10.11
C ALA A 32 -6.40 0.52 8.65
N ALA A 33 -6.83 -0.70 8.31
CA ALA A 33 -7.28 -1.03 6.95
C ALA A 33 -8.48 -0.17 6.53
N VAL A 34 -9.50 0.01 7.38
CA VAL A 34 -10.64 0.89 7.07
C VAL A 34 -10.18 2.34 6.89
N TYR A 35 -9.31 2.84 7.76
CA TYR A 35 -8.79 4.19 7.66
C TYR A 35 -7.95 4.40 6.39
N PHE A 36 -7.12 3.43 5.99
CA PHE A 36 -6.35 3.51 4.76
C PHE A 36 -7.26 3.54 3.55
N ALA A 37 -8.28 2.69 3.49
CA ALA A 37 -9.18 2.64 2.34
C ALA A 37 -10.04 3.90 2.18
N PHE A 38 -10.53 4.49 3.28
CA PHE A 38 -11.57 5.53 3.23
C PHE A 38 -11.17 6.88 3.87
N GLY A 39 -10.07 6.96 4.60
CA GLY A 39 -9.78 8.11 5.47
C GLY A 39 -10.79 8.24 6.61
N GLN A 40 -10.85 9.42 7.25
CA GLN A 40 -11.91 9.71 8.24
C GLN A 40 -13.20 10.24 7.59
N ALA A 41 -13.09 11.11 6.58
CA ALA A 41 -14.23 11.78 5.98
C ALA A 41 -15.06 10.88 5.04
N ASN A 42 -14.42 9.99 4.27
CA ASN A 42 -15.11 9.22 3.23
C ASN A 42 -15.67 7.87 3.71
N GLN A 43 -15.52 7.53 5.00
CA GLN A 43 -16.15 6.33 5.56
C GLN A 43 -17.67 6.35 5.44
N ALA A 44 -18.29 7.53 5.57
CA ALA A 44 -19.72 7.69 5.42
C ALA A 44 -20.20 7.62 3.96
N ALA A 45 -19.33 7.96 3.01
CA ALA A 45 -19.62 7.93 1.57
C ALA A 45 -19.41 6.55 0.94
N GLY A 46 -18.69 5.65 1.62
CA GLY A 46 -18.40 4.29 1.12
C GLY A 46 -17.46 4.24 -0.08
N GLN A 47 -16.86 5.37 -0.50
CA GLN A 47 -15.96 5.43 -1.63
C GLN A 47 -14.50 5.28 -1.20
N GLN A 48 -13.87 4.22 -1.69
CA GLN A 48 -12.45 3.93 -1.46
C GLN A 48 -11.55 4.92 -2.22
N ARG A 49 -10.46 5.36 -1.57
CA ARG A 49 -9.53 6.40 -2.08
C ARG A 49 -8.44 5.88 -3.03
N GLY A 50 -8.27 4.57 -3.11
CA GLY A 50 -7.33 3.90 -4.01
C GLY A 50 -7.40 2.39 -3.88
N ASP A 51 -6.97 1.63 -4.89
CA ASP A 51 -7.00 0.17 -4.88
C ASP A 51 -6.05 -0.44 -3.85
N TRP A 52 -6.43 -1.58 -3.28
CA TRP A 52 -5.52 -2.38 -2.45
C TRP A 52 -4.57 -3.19 -3.30
N LEU A 53 -3.30 -3.14 -2.93
CA LEU A 53 -2.21 -3.87 -3.58
C LEU A 53 -1.49 -4.77 -2.58
N GLY A 54 -1.04 -5.94 -3.04
CA GLY A 54 -0.14 -6.85 -2.34
C GLY A 54 1.21 -7.00 -3.06
N PRO A 55 2.11 -7.86 -2.54
CA PRO A 55 3.38 -8.18 -3.17
C PRO A 55 3.21 -8.58 -4.64
N GLY A 56 4.14 -8.16 -5.51
CA GLY A 56 4.04 -8.40 -6.94
C GLY A 56 2.95 -7.58 -7.65
N GLY A 57 2.32 -6.63 -6.96
CA GLY A 57 1.27 -5.77 -7.54
C GLY A 57 -0.11 -6.42 -7.63
N GLU A 58 -0.33 -7.53 -6.90
CA GLU A 58 -1.63 -8.21 -6.85
C GLU A 58 -2.71 -7.27 -6.30
N ARG A 59 -3.86 -7.17 -6.97
CA ARG A 59 -4.99 -6.35 -6.52
C ARG A 59 -5.90 -7.15 -5.59
N HIS A 60 -6.38 -6.51 -4.53
CA HIS A 60 -7.30 -7.12 -3.57
C HIS A 60 -8.57 -6.28 -3.40
N LYS A 61 -9.67 -6.94 -3.08
CA LYS A 61 -10.89 -6.26 -2.61
C LYS A 61 -10.73 -5.83 -1.14
N HIS A 62 -11.43 -4.80 -0.73
CA HIS A 62 -11.33 -4.31 0.65
C HIS A 62 -11.74 -5.37 1.67
N GLU A 63 -12.80 -6.13 1.39
CA GLU A 63 -13.30 -7.19 2.27
C GLU A 63 -12.25 -8.32 2.46
N GLU A 64 -11.52 -8.65 1.40
CA GLU A 64 -10.43 -9.62 1.44
C GLU A 64 -9.28 -9.11 2.30
N VAL A 65 -8.94 -7.82 2.19
CA VAL A 65 -7.93 -7.19 3.05
C VAL A 65 -8.38 -7.15 4.50
N LEU A 66 -9.65 -6.90 4.80
CA LEU A 66 -10.18 -6.95 6.17
C LEU A 66 -10.09 -8.37 6.76
N ALA A 67 -10.45 -9.39 5.98
CA ALA A 67 -10.35 -10.78 6.40
C ALA A 67 -8.88 -11.20 6.62
N TRP A 68 -8.00 -10.83 5.69
CA TRP A 68 -6.56 -11.03 5.79
C TRP A 68 -5.98 -10.36 7.03
N ALA A 69 -6.23 -9.07 7.22
CA ALA A 69 -5.75 -8.30 8.38
C ALA A 69 -6.26 -8.88 9.69
N GLN A 70 -7.50 -9.37 9.72
CA GLN A 70 -8.07 -10.04 10.88
C GLN A 70 -7.33 -11.35 11.23
N ASN A 71 -7.01 -12.16 10.22
CA ASN A 71 -6.32 -13.42 10.42
C ASN A 71 -4.87 -13.19 10.85
N GLN A 72 -4.16 -12.32 10.15
CA GLN A 72 -2.77 -11.98 10.44
C GLN A 72 -2.59 -11.35 11.83
N ALA A 73 -3.47 -10.43 12.23
CA ALA A 73 -3.40 -9.80 13.55
C ALA A 73 -3.57 -10.81 14.70
N LYS A 74 -4.32 -11.90 14.50
CA LYS A 74 -4.47 -12.96 15.51
C LYS A 74 -3.25 -13.87 15.58
N GLN A 75 -2.53 -14.04 14.48
CA GLN A 75 -1.35 -14.90 14.37
C GLN A 75 -0.07 -14.20 14.85
N HIS A 76 0.01 -12.87 14.71
CA HIS A 76 1.21 -12.10 15.02
C HIS A 76 1.09 -11.21 16.25
N GLU A 77 2.23 -10.94 16.90
CA GLU A 77 2.29 -10.07 18.07
C GLU A 77 2.01 -8.60 17.77
N HIS A 78 2.39 -8.12 16.58
CA HIS A 78 2.28 -6.70 16.22
C HIS A 78 1.68 -6.51 14.82
N THR A 79 0.91 -5.43 14.69
CA THR A 79 0.53 -4.82 13.42
C THR A 79 1.47 -3.63 13.18
N PHE A 80 2.05 -3.56 11.99
CA PHE A 80 2.88 -2.44 11.55
C PHE A 80 2.14 -1.64 10.47
N GLN A 81 2.24 -0.33 10.59
CA GLN A 81 1.69 0.64 9.67
C GLN A 81 2.85 1.51 9.17
N ALA A 82 3.05 1.57 7.86
CA ALA A 82 4.02 2.49 7.27
C ALA A 82 3.32 3.52 6.39
N LEU A 83 3.88 4.74 6.39
CA LEU A 83 3.51 5.83 5.50
C LEU A 83 4.74 6.15 4.64
N LEU A 84 4.56 6.04 3.33
CA LEU A 84 5.54 6.40 2.31
C LEU A 84 4.99 7.61 1.56
N SER A 85 5.73 8.72 1.47
CA SER A 85 5.25 9.93 0.81
C SER A 85 6.35 10.54 -0.03
N VAL A 86 6.02 10.98 -1.23
CA VAL A 86 6.93 11.72 -2.10
C VAL A 86 6.46 13.17 -2.29
N PRO A 87 7.39 14.13 -2.36
CA PRO A 87 7.05 15.55 -2.36
C PRO A 87 6.61 16.14 -3.70
N GLN A 88 7.06 15.60 -4.82
CA GLN A 88 6.96 16.27 -6.12
C GLN A 88 6.20 15.44 -7.16
N ALA A 89 6.50 14.14 -7.28
CA ALA A 89 5.86 13.29 -8.28
C ALA A 89 4.54 12.67 -7.81
N ARG A 90 3.75 12.19 -8.78
CA ARG A 90 2.64 11.26 -8.55
C ARG A 90 3.11 9.84 -8.84
N LEU A 91 3.43 9.10 -7.78
CA LEU A 91 3.82 7.71 -7.91
C LEU A 91 2.59 6.80 -8.04
N THR A 92 2.76 5.72 -8.81
CA THR A 92 1.76 4.67 -8.96
C THR A 92 1.90 3.63 -7.86
N GLY A 93 0.88 2.79 -7.68
CA GLY A 93 0.95 1.60 -6.83
C GLY A 93 2.15 0.69 -7.12
N GLY A 94 2.48 0.50 -8.40
CA GLY A 94 3.65 -0.29 -8.80
C GLY A 94 4.98 0.36 -8.41
N ASP A 95 5.05 1.69 -8.35
CA ASP A 95 6.26 2.40 -7.91
C ASP A 95 6.51 2.15 -6.42
N TYR A 96 5.50 2.34 -5.56
CA TYR A 96 5.63 2.06 -4.13
C TYR A 96 5.88 0.59 -3.82
N ALA A 97 5.24 -0.33 -4.56
CA ALA A 97 5.48 -1.76 -4.41
C ALA A 97 6.95 -2.11 -4.67
N ARG A 98 7.53 -1.59 -5.76
CA ARG A 98 8.96 -1.77 -6.08
C ARG A 98 9.88 -1.19 -5.00
N ALA A 99 9.53 -0.03 -4.43
CA ALA A 99 10.31 0.56 -3.34
C ALA A 99 10.33 -0.32 -2.08
N LEU A 100 9.19 -0.93 -1.72
CA LEU A 100 9.10 -1.87 -0.60
C LEU A 100 9.87 -3.17 -0.88
N GLU A 101 9.73 -3.72 -2.08
CA GLU A 101 10.40 -4.97 -2.47
C GLU A 101 11.91 -4.81 -2.52
N ALA A 102 12.42 -3.65 -2.98
CA ALA A 102 13.85 -3.35 -3.01
C ALA A 102 14.50 -3.31 -1.61
N ALA A 103 13.78 -2.87 -0.59
CA ALA A 103 14.27 -2.83 0.79
C ALA A 103 14.18 -4.19 1.52
N GLY A 104 13.42 -5.15 0.98
CA GLY A 104 13.12 -6.41 1.64
C GLY A 104 12.42 -6.22 3.00
N GLN A 105 12.43 -7.27 3.84
CA GLN A 105 12.00 -7.24 5.26
C GLN A 105 10.48 -7.24 5.56
N THR A 106 9.60 -7.11 4.57
CA THR A 106 8.14 -7.14 4.76
C THR A 106 7.53 -8.31 3.97
N GLU A 107 7.52 -9.51 4.57
CA GLU A 107 6.78 -10.63 4.01
C GLU A 107 5.28 -10.38 4.18
N GLY A 108 4.51 -10.45 3.09
CA GLY A 108 3.05 -10.31 3.12
C GLY A 108 2.59 -8.93 3.61
N TRP A 109 2.51 -7.96 2.70
CA TRP A 109 1.96 -6.63 2.98
C TRP A 109 0.69 -6.34 2.19
N ARG A 110 -0.07 -5.34 2.62
CA ARG A 110 -1.15 -4.73 1.84
C ARG A 110 -0.97 -3.23 1.84
N MET A 111 -1.19 -2.58 0.70
CA MET A 111 -0.95 -1.17 0.51
C MET A 111 -2.10 -0.49 -0.22
N VAL A 112 -2.38 0.76 0.13
CA VAL A 112 -3.22 1.67 -0.67
C VAL A 112 -2.41 2.90 -1.00
N VAL A 113 -2.53 3.39 -2.24
CA VAL A 113 -1.91 4.64 -2.69
C VAL A 113 -2.97 5.72 -2.81
N HIS A 114 -2.63 6.90 -2.33
CA HIS A 114 -3.43 8.11 -2.37
C HIS A 114 -2.72 9.19 -3.17
N ASN A 115 -3.45 9.75 -4.12
CA ASN A 115 -3.01 10.89 -4.95
C ASN A 115 -3.96 12.10 -4.82
N ASP A 116 -4.86 12.06 -3.84
CA ASP A 116 -5.91 13.06 -3.58
C ASP A 116 -5.47 14.14 -2.56
N THR A 117 -4.19 14.19 -2.20
CA THR A 117 -3.59 15.24 -1.37
C THR A 117 -2.43 15.93 -2.10
N ASP A 118 -1.86 16.99 -1.54
CA ASP A 118 -0.71 17.70 -2.12
C ASP A 118 0.48 16.77 -2.43
N TYR A 119 0.66 15.73 -1.61
CA TYR A 119 1.70 14.73 -1.77
C TYR A 119 1.13 13.37 -2.18
N SER A 120 1.80 12.70 -3.11
CA SER A 120 1.53 11.28 -3.39
C SER A 120 2.03 10.46 -2.20
N HIS A 121 1.19 9.59 -1.66
CA HIS A 121 1.56 8.77 -0.52
C HIS A 121 0.90 7.40 -0.54
N ALA A 122 1.56 6.44 0.10
CA ALA A 122 1.08 5.08 0.28
C ALA A 122 1.02 4.72 1.76
N HIS A 123 -0.08 4.09 2.16
CA HIS A 123 -0.22 3.43 3.46
C HIS A 123 0.02 1.95 3.30
N VAL A 124 0.90 1.38 4.12
CA VAL A 124 1.29 -0.03 4.08
C VAL A 124 0.95 -0.68 5.41
N LEU A 125 0.31 -1.84 5.35
CA LEU A 125 -0.06 -2.68 6.48
C LEU A 125 0.69 -4.01 6.38
N PHE A 126 1.35 -4.43 7.45
CA PHE A 126 2.01 -5.74 7.54
C PHE A 126 2.14 -6.21 9.00
N PHE A 127 2.56 -7.46 9.21
CA PHE A 127 2.51 -8.11 10.52
C PHE A 127 3.81 -8.84 10.84
N ARG A 128 4.26 -8.73 12.10
CA ARG A 128 5.44 -9.46 12.60
C ARG A 128 5.31 -9.74 14.09
N ASP A 129 5.99 -10.78 14.56
CA ASP A 129 6.05 -11.08 15.99
C ASP A 129 7.08 -10.23 16.74
N LYS A 130 8.11 -9.78 16.03
CA LYS A 130 9.20 -8.97 16.59
C LYS A 130 9.30 -7.64 15.86
N ARG A 131 9.67 -6.60 16.61
CA ARG A 131 10.08 -5.32 16.03
C ARG A 131 11.41 -5.48 15.31
N LEU A 132 11.63 -4.64 14.30
CA LEU A 132 12.93 -4.51 13.68
C LEU A 132 13.93 -3.96 14.71
N PRO A 133 15.11 -4.59 14.88
CA PRO A 133 16.24 -3.96 15.55
C PRO A 133 16.55 -2.60 14.92
N ARG A 134 17.05 -1.67 15.72
CA ARG A 134 17.20 -0.26 15.30
C ARG A 134 18.03 -0.11 14.02
N ASP A 135 19.15 -0.82 13.94
CA ASP A 135 20.04 -0.85 12.79
C ASP A 135 19.40 -1.43 11.52
N GLN A 136 18.51 -2.42 11.67
CA GLN A 136 17.76 -3.00 10.55
C GLN A 136 16.64 -2.07 10.11
N PHE A 137 15.98 -1.40 11.07
CA PHE A 137 14.97 -0.40 10.77
C PHE A 137 15.57 0.80 10.03
N ASP A 138 16.67 1.36 10.52
CA ASP A 138 17.33 2.51 9.88
C ASP A 138 17.80 2.14 8.46
N ARG A 139 18.39 0.95 8.28
CA ARG A 139 18.76 0.44 6.94
C ARG A 139 17.56 0.30 6.00
N TRP A 140 16.49 -0.34 6.48
CA TRP A 140 15.26 -0.50 5.70
C TRP A 140 14.68 0.86 5.31
N GLN A 141 14.61 1.80 6.25
CA GLN A 141 14.09 3.15 6.01
C GLN A 141 14.92 3.89 4.96
N THR A 142 16.25 3.84 5.06
CA THR A 142 17.15 4.43 4.07
C THR A 142 16.99 3.79 2.69
N GLN A 143 16.86 2.46 2.60
CA GLN A 143 16.68 1.75 1.33
C GLN A 143 15.35 2.12 0.65
N VAL A 144 14.25 2.14 1.40
CA VAL A 144 12.94 2.57 0.86
C VAL A 144 13.02 4.04 0.42
N GLN A 145 13.63 4.92 1.22
CA GLN A 145 13.75 6.34 0.89
C GLN A 145 14.57 6.55 -0.40
N GLN A 146 15.70 5.87 -0.54
CA GLN A 146 16.53 5.92 -1.75
C GLN A 146 15.77 5.40 -2.97
N ALA A 147 15.06 4.29 -2.85
CA ALA A 147 14.26 3.76 -3.94
C ALA A 147 13.15 4.72 -4.38
N LEU A 148 12.48 5.39 -3.41
CA LEU A 148 11.46 6.39 -3.70
C LEU A 148 12.05 7.62 -4.41
N VAL A 149 13.24 8.10 -4.01
CA VAL A 149 13.94 9.19 -4.71
C VAL A 149 14.15 8.83 -6.18
N THR A 150 14.74 7.66 -6.45
CA THR A 150 15.01 7.23 -7.83
C THR A 150 13.72 7.09 -8.66
N LEU A 151 12.65 6.56 -8.07
CA LEU A 151 11.36 6.42 -8.77
C LEU A 151 10.68 7.77 -9.01
N GLU A 152 10.79 8.71 -8.07
CA GLU A 152 10.30 10.08 -8.21
C GLU A 152 11.05 10.83 -9.31
N GLU A 153 12.39 10.80 -9.29
CA GLU A 153 13.24 11.40 -10.33
C GLU A 153 12.89 10.85 -11.71
N LYS A 154 12.70 9.53 -11.82
CA LYS A 154 12.28 8.89 -13.08
C LYS A 154 10.93 9.41 -13.55
N ARG A 155 9.93 9.53 -12.67
CA ARG A 155 8.60 10.05 -13.03
C ARG A 155 8.61 11.53 -13.38
N LEU A 156 9.49 12.34 -12.78
CA LEU A 156 9.66 13.74 -13.14
C LEU A 156 10.35 13.90 -14.50
N ALA A 157 11.29 13.02 -14.84
CA ALA A 157 11.97 13.00 -16.14
C ALA A 157 11.09 12.42 -17.26
N GLU A 158 10.21 11.47 -16.94
CA GLU A 158 9.29 10.80 -17.86
C GLU A 158 7.84 10.99 -17.40
N PRO A 159 7.29 12.23 -17.48
CA PRO A 159 5.95 12.52 -16.96
C PRO A 159 4.82 11.77 -17.69
N GLU A 160 5.06 11.24 -18.89
CA GLU A 160 4.06 10.50 -19.66
C GLU A 160 4.52 9.10 -20.07
N GLN A 161 4.11 8.12 -19.26
CA GLN A 161 3.74 6.75 -19.67
C GLN A 161 3.02 6.12 -18.47
N GLY A 162 1.71 6.31 -18.37
CA GLY A 162 0.98 5.83 -17.18
C GLY A 162 -0.53 6.02 -17.09
N VAL A 163 -1.22 6.45 -18.16
CA VAL A 163 -2.69 6.53 -18.15
C VAL A 163 -3.27 5.92 -19.42
N GLU A 164 -2.89 4.71 -19.81
CA GLU A 164 -3.64 3.96 -20.85
C GLU A 164 -3.29 2.46 -20.88
N ILE A 165 -3.50 1.74 -19.77
CA ILE A 165 -3.81 0.30 -19.84
C ILE A 165 -5.00 0.01 -18.91
N ALA A 166 -6.13 0.66 -19.18
CA ALA A 166 -7.40 0.34 -18.55
C ALA A 166 -8.61 0.48 -19.51
N ALA A 167 -8.40 0.92 -20.76
CA ALA A 167 -9.47 1.04 -21.76
C ALA A 167 -9.49 -0.11 -22.80
N GLY A 168 -8.49 -1.00 -22.81
CA GLY A 168 -8.26 -1.94 -23.93
C GLY A 168 -8.64 -3.40 -23.72
N ARG A 169 -9.48 -3.77 -22.73
CA ARG A 169 -9.79 -5.20 -22.50
C ARG A 169 -11.22 -5.55 -22.10
N ALA A 170 -12.18 -4.67 -22.43
CA ALA A 170 -13.61 -4.94 -22.21
C ALA A 170 -14.39 -5.32 -23.50
N GLU A 171 -13.77 -5.31 -24.68
CA GLU A 171 -14.43 -5.65 -25.95
C GLU A 171 -13.75 -6.84 -26.65
N GLU A 172 -13.65 -7.99 -25.99
CA GLU A 172 -13.36 -9.23 -26.73
C GLU A 172 -13.79 -10.48 -25.94
N SER A 173 -15.06 -10.54 -25.53
CA SER A 173 -15.62 -11.72 -24.86
C SER A 173 -17.15 -11.77 -24.93
N GLN A 174 -17.74 -11.68 -26.11
CA GLN A 174 -19.08 -12.25 -26.35
C GLN A 174 -19.40 -12.26 -27.85
N SER A 175 -19.39 -13.47 -28.44
CA SER A 175 -20.32 -13.92 -29.49
C SER A 175 -19.65 -14.85 -30.52
N TRP A 176 -19.44 -16.13 -30.15
CA TRP A 176 -19.43 -17.31 -31.04
C TRP A 176 -19.29 -18.58 -30.17
N ARG A 177 -20.01 -19.69 -30.28
CA ARG A 177 -21.12 -20.14 -31.15
C ARG A 177 -21.77 -21.40 -30.54
N GLY A 178 -23.08 -21.56 -30.76
CA GLY A 178 -23.72 -22.84 -31.17
C GLY A 178 -24.44 -23.67 -30.09
N PRO A 179 -25.25 -24.69 -30.48
CA PRO A 179 -25.53 -25.16 -31.85
C PRO A 179 -27.02 -25.13 -32.25
N GLU A 180 -27.26 -25.25 -33.55
CA GLU A 180 -28.55 -25.68 -34.11
C GLU A 180 -28.88 -27.10 -33.64
N LEU A 181 -30.12 -27.35 -33.20
CA LEU A 181 -30.87 -28.60 -33.36
C LEU A 181 -32.35 -28.35 -33.05
N GLY A 182 -33.25 -28.65 -34.00
CA GLY A 182 -34.70 -28.80 -33.78
C GLY A 182 -35.57 -28.10 -34.81
#